data_AF-A0A2V7VUU4-F1
#
_entry.id   AF-A0A2V7VUU4-F1
#
_cell.length_a   1.000
_cell.length_b   1.000
_cell.length_c   1.000
_cell.angle_alpha   90.00
_cell.angle_beta   90.00
_cell.angle_gamma   90.00
#
_symmetry.space_group_name_H-M   'P 1'
#
loop_
_entity.id
_entity.type
_entity.pdbx_description
1 polymer ?
#
loop_
_entity_poly.entity_id
_entity_poly.type
_entity_poly.pdbx_seq_one_letter_code
_entity_poly.pdbx_strand_id
1 'polypeptide(L)'
;MRKLLVVVAALAVSLPLFATEPNPSARQRELVLKLLDQMNMGQTIAKLTDAIFAQMEKQFLDAADASGGKPEATAEAKEAYAAFRQKAAKIDFAGLMTEAYVRIYSKYFTEAELQDLAVFYATPTGKKSIDVLPQLFREGMEAGERELGPKLEQVMAEVAADQQKKRPWRRTMTDIRSAATALESYAVDHDTFPTGDYASLKSVLIPTYIRELPEKDAWGHPFAYIVSPDQKHYRIVSAGSDSIFDWDSRTIKTPANEESPSVVYRDRLEDDIIYQDASFLQLPVQAKQDEDH
;
A
#
# COMPACT_ATOMS: atom_id res chain seq x y z
N MET A 1 -20.39 18.83 -68.91
CA MET A 1 -19.30 19.71 -68.44
C MET A 1 -18.18 18.84 -67.91
N ARG A 2 -16.95 19.05 -68.42
CA ARG A 2 -15.69 18.42 -67.97
C ARG A 2 -15.30 18.89 -66.56
N LYS A 3 -14.40 18.11 -65.94
CA LYS A 3 -13.53 18.35 -64.76
C LYS A 3 -14.01 17.56 -63.53
N LEU A 4 -13.22 16.78 -62.79
CA LEU A 4 -11.77 16.76 -62.63
C LEU A 4 -11.31 15.40 -62.01
N LEU A 5 -10.05 15.05 -62.24
CA LEU A 5 -9.26 13.96 -61.66
C LEU A 5 -9.33 13.86 -60.12
N VAL A 6 -9.41 12.64 -59.59
CA VAL A 6 -8.65 12.24 -58.38
C VAL A 6 -8.13 10.81 -58.60
N VAL A 7 -6.82 10.70 -58.80
CA VAL A 7 -6.04 9.48 -58.64
C VAL A 7 -5.88 9.27 -57.14
N VAL A 8 -6.38 8.16 -56.60
CA VAL A 8 -5.86 7.58 -55.36
C VAL A 8 -5.26 6.24 -55.73
N ALA A 9 -3.94 6.23 -55.80
CA ALA A 9 -3.14 5.03 -55.91
C ALA A 9 -3.40 4.19 -54.65
N ALA A 10 -4.13 3.08 -54.82
CA ALA A 10 -4.17 2.02 -53.84
C ALA A 10 -2.77 1.37 -53.79
N LEU A 11 -1.93 1.89 -52.89
CA LEU A 11 -0.77 1.16 -52.38
C LEU A 11 -1.33 -0.06 -51.62
N ALA A 12 -1.56 -1.15 -52.35
CA ALA A 12 -1.70 -2.47 -51.78
C ALA A 12 -0.36 -2.82 -51.15
N VAL A 13 -0.16 -2.40 -49.89
CA VAL A 13 0.81 -3.04 -49.01
C VAL A 13 0.32 -4.48 -48.88
N SER A 14 0.93 -5.38 -49.64
CA SER A 14 0.82 -6.81 -49.44
C SER A 14 1.46 -7.12 -48.09
N LEU A 15 0.70 -6.94 -47.00
CA LEU A 15 1.01 -7.62 -45.76
C LEU A 15 0.90 -9.12 -46.04
N PRO A 16 1.93 -9.94 -45.81
CA PRO A 16 1.76 -11.37 -45.72
C PRO A 16 0.91 -11.67 -44.48
N LEU A 17 -0.39 -11.49 -44.62
CA LEU A 17 -1.41 -12.04 -43.73
C LEU A 17 -1.25 -13.55 -43.83
N PHE A 18 -0.78 -14.15 -42.73
CA PHE A 18 -0.44 -15.58 -42.57
C PHE A 18 0.89 -16.03 -43.20
N ALA A 19 2.00 -15.40 -42.81
CA ALA A 19 3.21 -16.20 -42.64
C ALA A 19 2.94 -17.18 -41.49
N THR A 20 2.60 -18.42 -41.81
CA THR A 20 2.83 -19.54 -40.90
C THR A 20 4.28 -19.43 -40.51
N GLU A 21 4.59 -19.22 -39.21
CA GLU A 21 5.98 -19.15 -38.76
C GLU A 21 6.70 -20.37 -39.36
N PRO A 22 7.77 -20.18 -40.16
CA PRO A 22 8.40 -21.28 -40.85
C PRO A 22 8.76 -22.35 -39.81
N ASN A 23 8.28 -23.57 -40.04
CA ASN A 23 8.51 -24.66 -39.12
C ASN A 23 10.04 -24.80 -38.92
N PRO A 24 10.55 -24.91 -37.68
CA PRO A 24 11.97 -24.97 -37.42
C PRO A 24 12.68 -26.00 -38.31
N SER A 25 13.90 -25.69 -38.77
CA SER A 25 14.69 -26.67 -39.51
C SER A 25 14.92 -27.91 -38.63
N ALA A 26 15.13 -29.08 -39.26
CA ALA A 26 15.44 -30.30 -38.52
C ALA A 26 16.64 -30.12 -37.58
N ARG A 27 17.62 -29.31 -37.99
CA ARG A 27 18.82 -29.01 -37.23
C ARG A 27 18.57 -28.03 -36.08
N GLN A 28 17.79 -26.96 -36.29
CA GLN A 28 17.37 -26.08 -35.21
C GLN A 28 16.61 -26.86 -34.13
N ARG A 29 15.69 -27.74 -34.54
CA ARG A 29 14.95 -28.61 -33.62
C ARG A 29 15.88 -29.49 -32.77
N GLU A 30 16.84 -30.17 -33.40
CA GLU A 30 17.82 -31.00 -32.70
C GLU A 30 18.60 -30.20 -31.65
N LEU A 31 19.08 -29.01 -32.03
CA LEU A 31 19.85 -28.13 -31.14
C LEU A 31 19.03 -27.61 -29.98
N VAL A 32 17.79 -27.19 -30.21
CA VAL A 32 16.90 -26.74 -29.13
C VAL A 32 16.58 -27.88 -28.18
N LEU A 33 16.27 -29.09 -28.68
CA LEU A 33 16.01 -30.23 -27.80
C LEU A 33 17.22 -30.55 -26.90
N LYS A 34 18.43 -30.46 -27.44
CA LYS A 34 19.66 -30.62 -26.66
C LYS A 34 19.82 -29.53 -25.60
N LEU A 35 19.53 -28.28 -25.94
CA LEU A 35 19.55 -27.16 -24.99
C LEU A 35 18.54 -27.35 -23.85
N LEU A 36 17.30 -27.71 -24.18
CA LEU A 36 16.25 -27.92 -23.19
C LEU A 36 16.61 -29.06 -22.22
N ASP A 37 17.22 -30.14 -22.71
CA ASP A 37 17.75 -31.22 -21.88
C ASP A 37 18.88 -30.75 -20.96
N GLN A 38 19.88 -30.05 -21.51
CA GLN A 38 21.00 -29.50 -20.74
C GLN A 38 20.57 -28.51 -19.65
N MET A 39 19.48 -27.78 -19.88
CA MET A 39 18.88 -26.84 -18.94
C MET A 39 17.93 -27.50 -17.94
N ASN A 40 17.78 -28.83 -17.95
CA ASN A 40 16.83 -29.58 -17.15
C ASN A 40 15.36 -29.12 -17.33
N MET A 41 15.01 -28.58 -18.50
CA MET A 41 13.66 -28.04 -18.76
C MET A 41 12.58 -29.12 -18.71
N GLY A 42 12.90 -30.38 -19.01
CA GLY A 42 11.94 -31.48 -18.85
C GLY A 42 11.45 -31.63 -17.40
N GLN A 43 12.35 -31.56 -16.42
CA GLN A 43 11.98 -31.59 -15.00
C GLN A 43 11.20 -30.32 -14.61
N THR A 44 11.61 -29.16 -15.11
CA THR A 44 10.91 -27.89 -14.85
C THR A 44 9.48 -27.91 -15.40
N ILE A 45 9.27 -28.40 -16.63
CA ILE A 45 7.96 -28.54 -17.26
C ILE A 45 7.10 -29.53 -16.47
N ALA A 46 7.65 -30.66 -16.02
CA ALA A 46 6.92 -31.62 -15.19
C ALA A 46 6.44 -30.98 -13.89
N LYS A 47 7.33 -30.31 -13.15
CA LYS A 47 6.98 -29.60 -11.90
C LYS A 47 5.92 -28.52 -12.13
N LEU A 48 6.03 -27.75 -13.21
CA LEU A 48 5.04 -26.74 -13.58
C LEU A 48 3.68 -27.38 -13.88
N THR A 49 3.67 -28.50 -14.59
CA THR A 49 2.46 -29.27 -14.90
C THR A 49 1.77 -29.74 -13.63
N ASP A 50 2.52 -30.34 -12.71
CA ASP A 50 2.00 -30.80 -11.42
C ASP A 50 1.44 -29.65 -10.59
N ALA A 51 2.14 -28.50 -10.55
CA ALA A 51 1.68 -27.32 -9.84
C ALA A 51 0.38 -26.74 -10.43
N ILE A 52 0.23 -26.71 -11.76
CA ILE A 52 -1.01 -26.29 -12.41
C ILE A 52 -2.16 -27.21 -12.00
N PHE A 53 -1.96 -28.53 -12.05
CA PHE A 53 -3.01 -29.47 -11.66
C PHE A 53 -3.36 -29.35 -10.18
N ALA A 54 -2.37 -29.26 -9.28
CA ALA A 54 -2.61 -29.08 -7.85
C ALA A 54 -3.37 -27.77 -7.55
N GLN A 55 -3.03 -26.68 -8.23
CA GLN A 55 -3.73 -25.41 -8.09
C GLN A 55 -5.17 -25.50 -8.61
N MET A 56 -5.41 -26.18 -9.73
CA MET A 56 -6.76 -26.42 -10.24
C MET A 56 -7.57 -27.29 -9.28
N GLU A 57 -6.97 -28.33 -8.69
CA GLU A 57 -7.64 -29.17 -7.68
C GLU A 57 -8.13 -28.32 -6.52
N LYS A 58 -7.23 -27.49 -5.98
CA LYS A 58 -7.56 -26.56 -4.90
C LYS A 58 -8.74 -25.66 -5.26
N GLN A 59 -8.73 -25.07 -6.46
CA GLN A 59 -9.83 -24.21 -6.91
C GLN A 59 -11.18 -24.95 -7.03
N PHE A 60 -11.17 -26.21 -7.46
CA PHE A 60 -12.38 -27.04 -7.50
C PHE A 60 -12.94 -27.31 -6.09
N LEU A 61 -12.07 -27.59 -5.13
CA LEU A 61 -12.46 -27.84 -3.74
C LEU A 61 -12.98 -26.57 -3.05
N ASP A 62 -12.26 -25.45 -3.20
CA ASP A 62 -12.65 -24.17 -2.60
C ASP A 62 -14.02 -23.69 -3.13
N ALA A 63 -14.33 -23.94 -4.41
CA ALA A 63 -15.63 -23.62 -4.99
C ALA A 63 -16.79 -24.47 -4.42
N ALA A 64 -16.51 -25.73 -4.06
CA ALA A 64 -17.48 -26.61 -3.42
C ALA A 64 -17.75 -26.17 -1.97
N ASP A 65 -16.72 -25.74 -1.26
CA ASP A 65 -16.83 -25.19 0.10
C ASP A 65 -17.61 -23.87 0.12
N ALA A 66 -17.36 -22.97 -0.83
CA ALA A 66 -18.10 -21.73 -0.99
C ALA A 66 -19.59 -21.92 -1.31
N SER A 67 -19.96 -23.09 -1.84
CA SER A 67 -21.35 -23.47 -2.13
C SER A 67 -22.10 -24.05 -0.90
N GLY A 68 -21.54 -23.86 0.31
CA GLY A 68 -22.15 -24.26 1.57
C GLY A 68 -21.53 -25.52 2.22
N GLY A 69 -20.35 -25.96 1.76
CA GLY A 69 -19.53 -26.98 2.42
C GLY A 69 -20.22 -28.34 2.63
N LYS A 70 -21.24 -28.66 1.83
CA LYS A 70 -21.98 -29.92 1.97
C LYS A 70 -21.04 -31.09 1.60
N PRO A 71 -20.99 -32.16 2.40
CA PRO A 71 -20.14 -33.32 2.12
C PRO A 71 -20.37 -33.92 0.73
N GLU A 72 -21.62 -33.92 0.26
CA GLU A 72 -22.02 -34.39 -1.07
C GLU A 72 -21.44 -33.53 -2.19
N ALA A 73 -21.54 -32.21 -2.09
CA ALA A 73 -20.99 -31.27 -3.08
C ALA A 73 -19.46 -31.34 -3.13
N THR A 74 -18.82 -31.56 -1.98
CA THR A 74 -17.36 -31.75 -1.89
C THR A 74 -16.93 -33.07 -2.54
N ALA A 75 -17.70 -34.15 -2.34
CA ALA A 75 -17.45 -35.44 -2.97
C ALA A 75 -17.64 -35.37 -4.49
N GLU A 76 -18.69 -34.69 -4.94
CA GLU A 76 -18.96 -34.46 -6.37
C GLU A 76 -17.84 -33.64 -7.04
N ALA A 77 -17.35 -32.59 -6.39
CA ALA A 77 -16.22 -31.80 -6.89
C ALA A 77 -14.93 -32.63 -7.00
N LYS A 78 -14.64 -33.49 -6.01
CA LYS A 78 -13.50 -34.42 -6.06
C LYS A 78 -13.63 -35.43 -7.20
N GLU A 79 -14.81 -35.99 -7.40
CA GLU A 79 -15.07 -36.93 -8.49
C GLU A 79 -14.94 -36.26 -9.86
N ALA A 80 -15.52 -35.07 -10.02
CA ALA A 80 -15.41 -34.27 -11.24
C ALA A 80 -13.96 -33.92 -11.56
N TYR A 81 -13.18 -33.52 -10.55
CA TYR A 81 -11.75 -33.24 -10.73
C TYR A 81 -10.95 -34.50 -11.07
N ALA A 82 -11.21 -35.64 -10.42
CA ALA A 82 -10.56 -36.90 -10.75
C ALA A 82 -10.86 -37.33 -12.20
N ALA A 83 -12.10 -37.18 -12.65
CA ALA A 83 -12.51 -37.44 -14.03
C ALA A 83 -11.84 -36.47 -15.01
N PHE A 84 -11.73 -35.18 -14.67
CA PHE A 84 -10.96 -34.21 -15.43
C PHE A 84 -9.49 -34.62 -15.53
N ARG A 85 -8.84 -34.97 -14.40
CA ARG A 85 -7.43 -35.34 -14.37
C ARG A 85 -7.16 -36.58 -15.23
N GLN A 86 -8.03 -37.58 -15.17
CA GLN A 86 -7.96 -38.78 -16.00
C GLN A 86 -8.05 -38.46 -17.50
N LYS A 87 -8.95 -37.55 -17.89
CA LYS A 87 -9.08 -37.11 -19.29
C LYS A 87 -7.87 -36.27 -19.72
N ALA A 88 -7.41 -35.35 -18.86
CA ALA A 88 -6.27 -34.48 -19.11
C ALA A 88 -4.94 -35.25 -19.17
N ALA A 89 -4.83 -36.40 -18.49
CA ALA A 89 -3.64 -37.26 -18.57
C ALA A 89 -3.37 -37.81 -19.98
N LYS A 90 -4.36 -37.77 -20.89
CA LYS A 90 -4.19 -38.13 -22.30
C LYS A 90 -3.53 -37.02 -23.13
N ILE A 91 -3.43 -35.81 -22.59
CA ILE A 91 -2.77 -34.68 -23.23
C ILE A 91 -1.29 -34.78 -22.92
N ASP A 92 -0.46 -34.85 -23.96
CA ASP A 92 0.98 -34.75 -23.82
C ASP A 92 1.40 -33.29 -23.56
N PHE A 93 1.14 -32.83 -22.35
CA PHE A 93 1.44 -31.46 -21.95
C PHE A 93 2.94 -31.16 -22.05
N ALA A 94 3.79 -32.13 -21.66
CA ALA A 94 5.24 -31.99 -21.73
C ALA A 94 5.72 -31.85 -23.18
N GLY A 95 5.21 -32.68 -24.09
CA GLY A 95 5.49 -32.58 -25.52
C GLY A 95 5.00 -31.26 -26.11
N LEU A 96 3.77 -30.84 -25.81
CA LEU A 96 3.23 -29.55 -26.29
C LEU A 96 4.08 -28.35 -25.84
N MET A 97 4.51 -28.34 -24.57
CA MET A 97 5.39 -27.29 -24.05
C MET A 97 6.77 -27.37 -24.70
N THR A 98 7.33 -28.56 -24.88
CA THR A 98 8.61 -28.76 -25.57
C THR A 98 8.54 -28.22 -27.00
N GLU A 99 7.49 -28.55 -27.75
CA GLU A 99 7.28 -28.03 -29.11
C GLU A 99 7.12 -26.51 -29.15
N ALA A 100 6.46 -25.93 -28.15
CA ALA A 100 6.37 -24.48 -28.02
C ALA A 100 7.76 -23.85 -27.85
N TYR A 101 8.59 -24.39 -26.95
CA TYR A 101 9.96 -23.92 -26.78
C TYR A 101 10.83 -24.12 -28.02
N VAL A 102 10.68 -25.24 -28.73
CA VAL A 102 11.38 -25.47 -30.01
C VAL A 102 11.07 -24.36 -31.01
N ARG A 103 9.80 -23.98 -31.17
CA ARG A 103 9.41 -22.86 -32.05
C ARG A 103 9.96 -21.52 -31.55
N ILE A 104 9.83 -21.23 -30.25
CA ILE A 104 10.27 -19.96 -29.66
C ILE A 104 11.78 -19.77 -29.85
N TYR A 105 12.61 -20.74 -29.47
CA TYR A 105 14.06 -20.64 -29.62
C TYR A 105 14.45 -20.53 -31.10
N SER A 106 13.84 -21.32 -31.98
CA SER A 106 14.15 -21.30 -33.43
C SER A 106 13.73 -19.99 -34.12
N LYS A 107 12.80 -19.24 -33.52
CA LYS A 107 12.39 -17.90 -33.99
C LYS A 107 13.42 -16.82 -33.62
N TYR A 108 14.05 -16.92 -32.44
CA TYR A 108 14.94 -15.88 -31.92
C TYR A 108 16.43 -16.16 -32.14
N PHE A 109 16.80 -17.41 -32.40
CA PHE A 109 18.18 -17.82 -32.60
C PHE A 109 18.37 -18.53 -33.94
N THR A 110 19.42 -18.13 -34.64
CA THR A 110 19.89 -18.83 -35.83
C THR A 110 20.44 -20.21 -35.45
N GLU A 111 20.58 -21.10 -36.43
CA GLU A 111 21.17 -22.42 -36.23
C GLU A 111 22.59 -22.35 -35.63
N ALA A 112 23.40 -21.40 -36.08
CA ALA A 112 24.76 -21.19 -35.56
C ALA A 112 24.73 -20.75 -34.09
N GLU A 113 23.86 -19.82 -33.71
CA GLU A 113 23.75 -19.38 -32.31
C GLU A 113 23.20 -20.48 -31.40
N LEU A 114 22.23 -21.27 -31.87
CA LEU A 114 21.74 -22.44 -31.14
C LEU A 114 22.85 -23.48 -30.93
N GLN A 115 23.72 -23.67 -31.92
CA GLN A 115 24.88 -24.54 -31.81
C GLN A 115 25.88 -24.01 -30.78
N ASP A 116 26.17 -22.71 -30.79
CA ASP A 116 27.07 -22.07 -29.83
C ASP A 116 26.54 -22.17 -28.40
N LEU A 117 25.25 -21.91 -28.20
CA LEU A 117 24.59 -22.10 -26.90
C LEU A 117 24.68 -23.56 -26.44
N ALA A 118 24.42 -24.53 -27.33
CA ALA A 118 24.44 -25.95 -26.99
C ALA A 118 25.87 -26.43 -26.62
N VAL A 119 26.90 -25.85 -27.24
CA VAL A 119 28.31 -26.08 -26.88
C VAL A 119 28.62 -25.46 -25.52
N PHE A 120 28.22 -24.20 -25.29
CA PHE A 120 28.46 -23.51 -24.03
C PHE A 120 27.82 -24.24 -22.85
N TYR A 121 26.52 -24.57 -22.93
CA TYR A 121 25.79 -25.27 -21.86
C TYR A 121 26.21 -26.74 -21.69
N ALA A 122 26.98 -27.30 -22.63
CA ALA A 122 27.65 -28.59 -22.42
C ALA A 122 28.84 -28.49 -21.45
N THR A 123 29.46 -27.32 -21.31
CA THR A 123 30.64 -27.11 -20.46
C THR A 123 30.28 -27.12 -18.96
N PRO A 124 31.24 -27.41 -18.06
CA PRO A 124 31.02 -27.30 -16.61
C PRO A 124 30.57 -25.89 -16.18
N THR A 125 31.12 -24.85 -16.79
CA THR A 125 30.76 -23.45 -16.50
C THR A 125 29.35 -23.14 -16.99
N GLY A 126 28.98 -23.59 -18.19
CA GLY A 126 27.63 -23.41 -18.74
C GLY A 126 26.56 -24.06 -17.88
N LYS A 127 26.76 -25.32 -17.47
CA LYS A 127 25.85 -25.99 -16.52
C LYS A 127 25.72 -25.24 -15.20
N LYS A 128 26.86 -24.87 -14.60
CA LYS A 128 26.87 -24.08 -13.35
C LYS A 128 26.12 -22.77 -13.50
N SER A 129 26.19 -22.11 -14.66
CA SER A 129 25.50 -20.84 -14.89
C SER A 129 23.99 -20.98 -14.75
N ILE A 130 23.39 -22.09 -15.19
CA ILE A 130 21.95 -22.35 -15.04
C ILE A 130 21.63 -22.71 -13.59
N ASP A 131 22.44 -23.56 -12.96
CA ASP A 131 22.19 -24.08 -11.61
C ASP A 131 22.21 -22.97 -10.55
N VAL A 132 23.08 -21.97 -10.69
CA VAL A 132 23.26 -20.90 -9.69
C VAL A 132 22.36 -19.69 -9.93
N LEU A 133 21.73 -19.54 -11.10
CA LEU A 133 20.87 -18.39 -11.40
C LEU A 133 19.78 -18.16 -10.34
N PRO A 134 19.01 -19.18 -9.89
CA PRO A 134 18.02 -18.99 -8.83
C PRO A 134 18.62 -18.48 -7.51
N GLN A 135 19.83 -18.92 -7.17
CA GLN A 135 20.52 -18.48 -5.96
C GLN A 135 21.00 -17.04 -6.08
N LEU A 136 21.58 -16.66 -7.23
CA LEU A 136 22.00 -15.28 -7.50
C LEU A 136 20.82 -14.30 -7.41
N PHE A 137 19.65 -14.68 -7.95
CA PHE A 137 18.45 -13.86 -7.81
C PHE A 137 17.99 -13.72 -6.36
N ARG A 138 17.97 -14.81 -5.58
CA ARG A 138 17.60 -14.76 -4.15
C ARG A 138 18.54 -13.87 -3.35
N GLU A 139 19.84 -14.11 -3.44
CA GLU A 139 20.85 -13.32 -2.72
C GLU A 139 20.83 -11.85 -3.17
N GLY A 140 20.57 -11.59 -4.45
CA GLY A 140 20.41 -10.23 -4.98
C GLY A 140 19.20 -9.50 -4.38
N MET A 141 18.07 -10.18 -4.23
CA MET A 141 16.88 -9.62 -3.57
C MET A 141 17.10 -9.39 -2.07
N GLU A 142 17.69 -10.36 -1.37
CA GLU A 142 18.03 -10.24 0.06
C GLU A 142 18.99 -9.08 0.31
N ALA A 143 20.01 -8.92 -0.53
CA ALA A 143 20.91 -7.77 -0.48
C ALA A 143 20.15 -6.47 -0.75
N GLY A 144 19.28 -6.44 -1.77
CA GLY A 144 18.44 -5.29 -2.05
C GLY A 144 17.60 -4.85 -0.85
N GLU A 145 16.93 -5.79 -0.19
CA GLU A 145 16.14 -5.53 1.03
C GLU A 145 17.02 -5.02 2.17
N ARG A 146 18.16 -5.68 2.43
CA ARG A 146 19.07 -5.29 3.52
C ARG A 146 19.66 -3.89 3.34
N GLU A 147 20.01 -3.52 2.11
CA GLU A 147 20.67 -2.24 1.83
C GLU A 147 19.68 -1.09 1.58
N LEU A 148 18.54 -1.36 0.93
CA LEU A 148 17.54 -0.35 0.58
C LEU A 148 16.45 -0.20 1.63
N GLY A 149 16.06 -1.26 2.32
CA GLY A 149 14.98 -1.25 3.33
C GLY A 149 15.14 -0.11 4.34
N PRO A 150 16.26 -0.05 5.09
CA PRO A 150 16.47 1.02 6.08
C PRO A 150 16.48 2.44 5.48
N LYS A 151 16.96 2.59 4.24
CA LYS A 151 16.98 3.90 3.55
C LYS A 151 15.57 4.33 3.16
N LEU A 152 14.76 3.41 2.67
CA LEU A 152 13.37 3.67 2.33
C LEU A 152 12.55 3.97 3.59
N GLU A 153 12.77 3.24 4.68
CA GLU A 153 12.16 3.55 5.99
C GLU A 153 12.52 4.96 6.47
N GLN A 154 13.79 5.35 6.37
CA GLN A 154 14.22 6.70 6.72
C GLN A 154 13.51 7.76 5.86
N VAL A 155 13.46 7.57 4.53
CA VAL A 155 12.76 8.51 3.63
C VAL A 155 11.27 8.60 3.98
N MET A 156 10.62 7.46 4.28
CA MET A 156 9.22 7.46 4.69
C MET A 156 9.01 8.20 6.01
N ALA A 157 9.91 8.05 6.97
CA ALA A 157 9.88 8.79 8.22
C ALA A 157 10.06 10.30 8.01
N GLU A 158 11.00 10.71 7.13
CA GLU A 158 11.21 12.10 6.75
C GLU A 158 9.96 12.70 6.07
N VAL A 159 9.36 11.97 5.12
CA VAL A 159 8.11 12.37 4.47
C VAL A 159 6.98 12.50 5.49
N ALA A 160 6.82 11.55 6.40
CA ALA A 160 5.80 11.61 7.45
C ALA A 160 6.00 12.83 8.37
N ALA A 161 7.24 13.11 8.77
CA ALA A 161 7.58 14.27 9.59
C ALA A 161 7.26 15.59 8.87
N ASP A 162 7.55 15.68 7.56
CA ASP A 162 7.23 16.87 6.77
C ASP A 162 5.72 17.03 6.54
N GLN A 163 4.98 15.93 6.39
CA GLN A 163 3.52 15.98 6.35
C GLN A 163 2.92 16.44 7.68
N GLN A 164 3.50 16.03 8.82
CA GLN A 164 3.08 16.49 10.14
C GLN A 164 3.30 18.00 10.29
N LYS A 165 4.43 18.55 9.79
CA LYS A 165 4.67 20.00 9.76
C LYS A 165 3.65 20.76 8.90
N LYS A 166 3.13 20.13 7.84
CA LYS A 166 2.07 20.71 6.99
C LYS A 166 0.68 20.67 7.64
N ARG A 167 0.50 19.96 8.76
CA ARG A 167 -0.76 19.85 9.49
C ARG A 167 -0.62 20.30 10.95
N PRO A 168 -0.23 21.56 11.19
CA PRO A 168 0.03 22.08 12.53
C PRO A 168 -1.17 21.89 13.49
N TRP A 169 -2.40 22.04 12.99
CA TRP A 169 -3.61 21.83 13.79
C TRP A 169 -3.71 20.45 14.45
N ARG A 170 -3.22 19.38 13.81
CA ARG A 170 -3.28 18.02 14.38
C ARG A 170 -2.43 17.94 15.65
N ARG A 171 -1.20 18.44 15.60
CA ARG A 171 -0.32 18.49 16.78
C ARG A 171 -0.93 19.40 17.86
N THR A 172 -1.40 20.58 17.49
CA THR A 172 -2.07 21.51 18.41
C THR A 172 -3.25 20.86 19.13
N MET A 173 -4.11 20.13 18.41
CA MET A 173 -5.24 19.41 19.01
C MET A 173 -4.80 18.31 19.97
N THR A 174 -3.75 17.56 19.64
CA THR A 174 -3.18 16.54 20.54
C THR A 174 -2.62 17.18 21.82
N ASP A 175 -1.87 18.26 21.68
CA ASP A 175 -1.28 19.00 22.81
C ASP A 175 -2.38 19.55 23.73
N ILE A 176 -3.46 20.12 23.16
CA ILE A 176 -4.65 20.56 23.89
C ILE A 176 -5.32 19.40 24.64
N ARG A 177 -5.56 18.26 23.99
CA ARG A 177 -6.18 17.07 24.63
C ARG A 177 -5.34 16.54 25.79
N SER A 178 -4.02 16.57 25.65
CA SER A 178 -3.09 16.16 26.72
C SER A 178 -3.20 17.09 27.93
N ALA A 179 -3.19 18.41 27.71
CA ALA A 179 -3.34 19.40 28.78
C ALA A 179 -4.74 19.33 29.44
N ALA A 180 -5.79 19.16 28.64
CA ALA A 180 -7.16 18.98 29.11
C ALA A 180 -7.28 17.76 30.03
N THR A 181 -6.75 16.61 29.63
CA THR A 181 -6.79 15.37 30.44
C THR A 181 -6.14 15.58 31.82
N ALA A 182 -5.04 16.34 31.89
CA ALA A 182 -4.39 16.68 33.14
C ALA A 182 -5.26 17.63 34.00
N LEU A 183 -5.90 18.62 33.39
CA LEU A 183 -6.83 19.52 34.06
C LEU A 183 -8.06 18.80 34.61
N GLU A 184 -8.64 17.87 33.85
CA GLU A 184 -9.77 17.05 34.31
C GLU A 184 -9.35 16.18 35.50
N SER A 185 -8.16 15.57 35.43
CA SER A 185 -7.63 14.77 36.53
C SER A 185 -7.41 15.61 37.79
N TYR A 186 -6.92 16.85 37.64
CA TYR A 186 -6.81 17.81 38.75
C TYR A 186 -8.20 18.16 39.33
N ALA A 187 -9.19 18.42 38.47
CA ALA A 187 -10.53 18.79 38.91
C ALA A 187 -11.24 17.65 39.66
N VAL A 188 -10.95 16.38 39.32
CA VAL A 188 -11.45 15.22 40.08
C VAL A 188 -10.97 15.25 41.55
N ASP A 189 -9.73 15.66 41.79
CA ASP A 189 -9.15 15.70 43.13
C ASP A 189 -9.53 16.97 43.91
N HIS A 190 -9.67 18.09 43.21
CA HIS A 190 -9.82 19.42 43.81
C HIS A 190 -11.23 20.02 43.70
N ASP A 191 -12.15 19.33 43.02
CA ASP A 191 -13.51 19.78 42.68
C ASP A 191 -13.55 21.16 41.97
N THR A 192 -12.42 21.64 41.46
CA THR A 192 -12.27 22.96 40.83
C THR A 192 -11.15 22.91 39.80
N PHE A 193 -11.25 23.74 38.76
CA PHE A 193 -10.16 23.97 37.83
C PHE A 193 -9.20 25.05 38.37
N PRO A 194 -7.89 24.94 38.11
CA PRO A 194 -6.89 25.86 38.63
C PRO A 194 -7.09 27.28 38.09
N THR A 195 -6.74 28.29 38.89
CA THR A 195 -6.76 29.69 38.46
C THR A 195 -5.40 30.12 37.90
N GLY A 196 -5.41 31.15 37.05
CA GLY A 196 -4.19 31.72 36.46
C GLY A 196 -4.21 31.66 34.93
N ASP A 197 -3.04 31.83 34.33
CA ASP A 197 -2.84 31.69 32.89
C ASP A 197 -2.30 30.30 32.54
N TYR A 198 -2.20 29.99 31.24
CA TYR A 198 -1.75 28.69 30.79
C TYR A 198 -0.33 28.35 31.29
N ALA A 199 0.55 29.34 31.38
CA ALA A 199 1.93 29.14 31.84
C ALA A 199 2.00 28.73 33.33
N SER A 200 1.14 29.29 34.16
CA SER A 200 1.03 28.98 35.59
C SER A 200 0.56 27.55 35.89
N LEU A 201 -0.10 26.89 34.92
CA LEU A 201 -0.57 25.52 35.09
C LEU A 201 0.55 24.52 35.34
N LYS A 202 1.78 24.79 34.87
CA LYS A 202 2.93 23.90 35.07
C LYS A 202 3.19 23.60 36.55
N SER A 203 3.13 24.61 37.42
CA SER A 203 3.38 24.42 38.86
C SER A 203 2.29 23.65 39.58
N VAL A 204 1.13 23.49 38.94
CA VAL A 204 -0.04 22.82 39.52
C VAL A 204 -0.18 21.40 38.95
N LEU A 205 0.03 21.24 37.65
CA LEU A 205 -0.19 19.98 36.94
C LEU A 205 1.03 19.04 36.94
N ILE A 206 2.25 19.59 37.00
CA ILE A 206 3.49 18.80 37.01
C ILE A 206 3.97 18.61 38.46
N PRO A 207 4.45 17.42 38.86
CA PRO A 207 4.56 16.18 38.06
C PRO A 207 3.34 15.25 38.20
N THR A 208 2.35 15.61 39.01
CA THR A 208 1.29 14.71 39.48
C THR A 208 0.31 14.30 38.38
N TYR A 209 -0.13 15.25 37.56
CA TYR A 209 -1.19 15.07 36.56
C TYR A 209 -0.66 14.94 35.13
N ILE A 210 0.53 15.50 34.87
CA ILE A 210 1.21 15.37 33.59
C ILE A 210 2.73 15.44 33.79
N ARG A 211 3.48 14.72 32.94
CA ARG A 211 4.95 14.74 32.96
C ARG A 211 5.53 16.03 32.37
N GLU A 212 4.94 16.50 31.27
CA GLU A 212 5.36 17.68 30.53
C GLU A 212 4.12 18.38 29.97
N LEU A 213 4.00 19.68 30.19
CA LEU A 213 2.88 20.48 29.68
C LEU A 213 3.33 21.20 28.40
N PRO A 214 2.64 20.98 27.25
CA PRO A 214 2.98 21.66 25.99
C PRO A 214 2.84 23.18 26.11
N GLU A 215 3.93 23.93 25.93
CA GLU A 215 3.91 25.38 26.16
C GLU A 215 3.33 26.17 24.99
N LYS A 216 3.46 25.60 23.79
CA LYS A 216 3.19 26.26 22.53
C LYS A 216 2.49 25.31 21.58
N ASP A 217 1.60 25.85 20.78
CA ASP A 217 0.99 25.15 19.67
C ASP A 217 2.00 24.81 18.56
N ALA A 218 1.52 24.15 17.51
CA ALA A 218 2.36 23.75 16.39
C ALA A 218 2.87 24.91 15.53
N TRP A 219 2.28 26.10 15.65
CA TRP A 219 2.75 27.34 15.02
C TRP A 219 3.78 28.10 15.88
N GLY A 220 3.94 27.68 17.15
CA GLY A 220 4.92 28.24 18.08
C GLY A 220 4.35 29.34 18.98
N HIS A 221 3.03 29.49 19.03
CA HIS A 221 2.32 30.48 19.83
C HIS A 221 1.87 29.86 21.16
N PRO A 222 1.86 30.65 22.26
CA PRO A 222 1.39 30.16 23.55
C PRO A 222 -0.13 29.92 23.52
N PHE A 223 -0.57 28.89 24.25
CA PHE A 223 -2.00 28.66 24.46
C PHE A 223 -2.60 29.71 25.41
N ALA A 224 -3.87 30.05 25.22
CA ALA A 224 -4.66 30.74 26.22
C ALA A 224 -5.44 29.73 27.07
N TYR A 225 -5.46 29.96 28.37
CA TYR A 225 -6.27 29.23 29.33
C TYR A 225 -7.24 30.19 29.97
N ILE A 226 -8.51 29.80 30.05
CA ILE A 226 -9.57 30.56 30.69
C ILE A 226 -10.30 29.61 31.61
N VAL A 227 -10.60 30.08 32.81
CA VAL A 227 -11.41 29.37 33.80
C VAL A 227 -12.61 30.24 34.16
N SER A 228 -13.77 29.62 34.35
CA SER A 228 -14.98 30.35 34.74
C SER A 228 -14.84 30.90 36.17
N PRO A 229 -15.60 31.96 36.54
CA PRO A 229 -15.53 32.54 37.89
C PRO A 229 -15.84 31.55 39.03
N ASP A 230 -16.69 30.55 38.77
CA ASP A 230 -17.02 29.47 39.70
C ASP A 230 -16.01 28.30 39.67
N GLN A 231 -14.99 28.36 38.81
CA GLN A 231 -13.97 27.32 38.58
C GLN A 231 -14.54 25.96 38.16
N LYS A 232 -15.76 25.92 37.61
CA LYS A 232 -16.40 24.69 37.14
C LYS A 232 -16.26 24.44 35.64
N HIS A 233 -15.80 25.44 34.88
CA HIS A 233 -15.57 25.34 33.44
C HIS A 233 -14.18 25.85 33.07
N TYR A 234 -13.59 25.28 32.03
CA TYR A 234 -12.33 25.76 31.48
C TYR A 234 -12.32 25.74 29.97
N ARG A 235 -11.45 26.56 29.40
CA ARG A 235 -11.23 26.64 27.96
C ARG A 235 -9.74 26.76 27.68
N ILE A 236 -9.29 26.00 26.68
CA ILE A 236 -7.96 26.12 26.09
C ILE A 236 -8.12 26.60 24.65
N VAL A 237 -7.35 27.62 24.27
CA VAL A 237 -7.41 28.21 22.92
C VAL A 237 -6.02 28.28 22.33
N SER A 238 -5.87 27.88 21.07
CA SER A 238 -4.72 28.24 20.22
C SER A 238 -5.15 29.30 19.22
N ALA A 239 -4.31 30.32 19.05
CA ALA A 239 -4.58 31.49 18.21
C ALA A 239 -4.37 31.22 16.70
N GLY A 240 -4.33 29.96 16.29
CA GLY A 240 -4.04 29.59 14.89
C GLY A 240 -2.68 30.08 14.40
N SER A 241 -2.55 30.24 13.08
CA SER A 241 -1.30 30.60 12.43
C SER A 241 -0.92 32.09 12.49
N ASP A 242 -1.86 32.96 12.84
CA ASP A 242 -1.63 34.42 12.88
C ASP A 242 -1.29 34.94 14.29
N SER A 243 -1.41 34.09 15.31
CA SER A 243 -1.18 34.42 16.72
C SER A 243 -2.16 35.46 17.29
N ILE A 244 -3.31 35.69 16.65
CA ILE A 244 -4.29 36.69 17.06
C ILE A 244 -5.57 35.98 17.49
N PHE A 245 -5.88 36.03 18.79
CA PHE A 245 -7.15 35.51 19.28
C PHE A 245 -8.34 36.32 18.76
N ASP A 246 -9.33 35.62 18.23
CA ASP A 246 -10.64 36.17 17.90
C ASP A 246 -11.31 36.77 19.15
N TRP A 247 -12.14 37.79 18.92
CA TRP A 247 -12.67 38.64 19.99
C TRP A 247 -13.48 37.90 21.06
N ASP A 248 -14.14 36.77 20.73
CA ASP A 248 -14.93 35.98 21.67
C ASP A 248 -14.33 34.60 22.00
N SER A 249 -13.22 34.21 21.39
CA SER A 249 -12.58 32.91 21.63
C SER A 249 -12.13 32.70 23.06
N ARG A 250 -11.81 33.77 23.79
CA ARG A 250 -11.39 33.70 25.20
C ARG A 250 -12.54 33.88 26.20
N THR A 251 -13.79 33.81 25.75
CA THR A 251 -14.97 33.96 26.61
C THR A 251 -15.69 32.63 26.76
N ILE A 252 -15.77 32.11 27.99
CA ILE A 252 -16.60 30.95 28.31
C ILE A 252 -18.07 31.40 28.32
N LYS A 253 -18.85 30.89 27.37
CA LYS A 253 -20.31 31.03 27.34
C LYS A 253 -20.89 29.67 27.75
N THR A 254 -21.36 29.55 28.98
CA THR A 254 -22.05 28.34 29.44
C THR A 254 -23.50 28.41 28.94
N PRO A 255 -23.98 27.49 28.09
CA PRO A 255 -25.38 27.48 27.68
C PRO A 255 -26.27 27.19 28.90
N ALA A 256 -27.42 27.86 28.99
CA ALA A 256 -28.39 27.66 30.08
C ALA A 256 -29.09 26.28 30.03
N ASN A 257 -28.95 25.55 28.92
CA ASN A 257 -29.47 24.20 28.72
C ASN A 257 -28.29 23.26 28.43
N GLU A 258 -28.31 22.05 29.00
CA GLU A 258 -27.25 21.02 28.99
C GLU A 258 -26.91 20.42 27.60
N GLU A 259 -27.24 21.07 26.48
CA GLU A 259 -26.85 20.61 25.16
C GLU A 259 -25.39 20.99 24.87
N SER A 260 -24.56 19.99 24.58
CA SER A 260 -23.18 20.20 24.14
C SER A 260 -23.17 20.99 22.82
N PRO A 261 -22.39 22.09 22.70
CA PRO A 261 -22.39 22.88 21.48
C PRO A 261 -21.85 22.06 20.30
N SER A 262 -22.47 22.20 19.12
CA SER A 262 -21.94 21.62 17.89
C SER A 262 -20.58 22.22 17.54
N VAL A 263 -19.65 21.37 17.08
CA VAL A 263 -18.32 21.81 16.62
C VAL A 263 -18.45 22.72 15.39
N VAL A 264 -17.83 23.90 15.46
CA VAL A 264 -17.74 24.85 14.34
C VAL A 264 -16.46 24.58 13.55
N TYR A 265 -16.61 24.37 12.24
CA TYR A 265 -15.47 24.18 11.33
C TYR A 265 -15.12 25.49 10.61
N ARG A 266 -13.82 25.79 10.54
CA ARG A 266 -13.26 27.03 10.00
C ARG A 266 -12.31 26.75 8.85
N ASP A 267 -12.41 27.51 7.76
CA ASP A 267 -11.61 27.22 6.54
C ASP A 267 -10.15 27.67 6.65
N ARG A 268 -9.91 28.70 7.47
CA ARG A 268 -8.64 29.39 7.64
C ARG A 268 -7.83 28.78 8.78
N LEU A 269 -6.51 28.71 8.62
CA LEU A 269 -5.61 28.25 9.70
C LEU A 269 -5.32 29.35 10.72
N GLU A 270 -5.67 30.59 10.38
CA GLU A 270 -5.67 31.76 11.26
C GLU A 270 -6.81 31.70 12.29
N ASP A 271 -7.89 30.97 12.00
CA ASP A 271 -9.03 30.91 12.91
C ASP A 271 -8.67 30.07 14.16
N ASP A 272 -9.08 30.54 15.33
CA ASP A 272 -8.73 29.94 16.61
C ASP A 272 -9.20 28.47 16.74
N ILE A 273 -8.36 27.65 17.38
CA ILE A 273 -8.77 26.31 17.83
C ILE A 273 -9.26 26.42 19.26
N ILE A 274 -10.53 26.07 19.50
CA ILE A 274 -11.19 26.24 20.79
C ILE A 274 -11.57 24.88 21.37
N TYR A 275 -11.09 24.60 22.58
CA TYR A 275 -11.46 23.43 23.37
C TYR A 275 -12.04 23.87 24.71
N GLN A 276 -13.18 23.31 25.10
CA GLN A 276 -13.86 23.64 26.35
C GLN A 276 -14.54 22.39 26.91
N ASP A 277 -14.43 22.18 28.22
CA ASP A 277 -15.15 21.16 28.99
C ASP A 277 -15.18 19.79 28.26
N ALA A 278 -14.00 19.20 28.09
CA ALA A 278 -13.78 17.91 27.42
C ALA A 278 -14.08 17.82 25.90
N SER A 279 -14.45 18.92 25.22
CA SER A 279 -14.83 18.90 23.79
C SER A 279 -14.20 20.04 22.97
N PHE A 280 -13.99 19.81 21.67
CA PHE A 280 -13.63 20.88 20.74
C PHE A 280 -14.89 21.65 20.30
N LEU A 281 -14.87 22.96 20.42
CA LEU A 281 -15.94 23.84 19.96
C LEU A 281 -15.64 24.46 18.59
N GLN A 282 -14.36 24.66 18.27
CA GLN A 282 -13.94 25.21 16.98
C GLN A 282 -12.68 24.50 16.48
N LEU A 283 -12.71 24.05 15.24
CA LEU A 283 -11.63 23.34 14.56
C LEU A 283 -11.46 23.81 13.11
N PRO A 284 -10.28 23.62 12.50
CA PRO A 284 -10.13 23.81 11.07
C PRO A 284 -10.91 22.76 10.29
N VAL A 285 -11.46 23.12 9.14
CA VAL A 285 -12.25 22.24 8.26
C VAL A 285 -11.47 21.01 7.82
N GLN A 286 -10.14 21.15 7.70
CA GLN A 286 -9.22 20.07 7.36
C GLN A 286 -9.18 18.98 8.44
N ALA A 287 -9.52 19.28 9.70
CA ALA A 287 -9.63 18.28 10.77
C ALA A 287 -10.85 17.36 10.58
N LYS A 288 -11.92 17.82 9.92
CA LYS A 288 -13.11 17.02 9.66
C LYS A 288 -12.81 15.82 8.77
N GLN A 289 -12.01 16.03 7.72
CA GLN A 289 -11.62 14.99 6.76
C GLN A 289 -10.76 13.89 7.41
N ASP A 290 -10.13 14.20 8.54
CA ASP A 290 -9.27 13.28 9.26
C ASP A 290 -10.04 12.39 10.26
N GLU A 291 -11.30 12.74 10.59
CA GLU A 291 -12.17 11.92 11.44
C GLU A 291 -13.00 10.90 10.63
N ASP A 292 -13.15 11.12 9.31
CA ASP A 292 -13.94 10.27 8.41
C ASP A 292 -13.13 9.08 7.81
N HIS A 293 -11.85 8.92 8.20
CA HIS A 293 -10.91 7.89 7.71
C HIS A 293 -10.25 7.10 8.84
#